data_AF-A0A364V5I2-F1
#
_entry.id   AF-A0A364V5I2-F1
#
_cell.length_a   1.000
_cell.length_b   1.000
_cell.length_c   1.000
_cell.angle_alpha   90.00
_cell.angle_beta   90.00
_cell.angle_gamma   90.00
#
_symmetry.space_group_name_H-M   'P 1'
#
loop_
_entity.id
_entity.type
_entity.pdbx_description
1 polymer ?
#
loop_
_entity_poly.entity_id
_entity_poly.type
_entity_poly.pdbx_seq_one_letter_code
_entity_poly.pdbx_strand_id
1 'polypeptide(L)'
;MNPTHRTTPLSTRRPNTGDTHTPPDSAHSVSPVGGIGHKRRVRTFLAGLAAATMVLGGVTACGDNNTAGKDAVQQGGTFKFVSPGGQTSISYPENERKPVGDIKGQALAGDKQISLDDYQGQIVVLNSWGQWCGPCRSESDDLQGVHEKLTAQKQGTVLGINVKDPSKDKAADFVRDNGITYPSIYDPPFKSALALGGVPASVIPTTIVLDKQHRPAHIFLQEVTEDQLWKVVEPLTKEQGPQ
;
A
#
# COMPACT_ATOMS: atom_id res chain seq x y z
N MET A 1 -35.77 -53.32 -4.11
CA MET A 1 -35.67 -53.80 -2.72
C MET A 1 -34.74 -52.87 -1.96
N ASN A 2 -35.32 -51.95 -1.19
CA ASN A 2 -34.63 -51.19 -0.14
C ASN A 2 -34.65 -52.07 1.14
N PRO A 3 -33.71 -51.93 2.09
CA PRO A 3 -34.08 -51.06 3.20
C PRO A 3 -32.94 -50.36 3.97
N THR A 4 -33.39 -49.32 4.68
CA THR A 4 -33.00 -48.88 6.04
C THR A 4 -31.78 -47.98 6.25
N HIS A 5 -32.08 -46.69 6.27
CA HIS A 5 -31.48 -45.65 7.10
C HIS A 5 -31.36 -46.08 8.57
N ARG A 6 -30.22 -45.75 9.20
CA ARG A 6 -30.08 -45.69 10.66
C ARG A 6 -29.59 -44.30 11.06
N THR A 7 -30.51 -43.51 11.59
CA THR A 7 -30.30 -42.23 12.26
C THR A 7 -29.77 -42.47 13.68
N THR A 8 -28.80 -41.67 14.12
CA THR A 8 -28.25 -41.65 15.49
C THR A 8 -28.53 -40.28 16.10
N PRO A 9 -28.93 -40.17 17.38
CA PRO A 9 -29.49 -38.93 17.91
C PRO A 9 -28.45 -37.91 18.37
N LEU A 10 -28.89 -36.65 18.25
CA LEU A 10 -28.31 -35.40 18.72
C LEU A 10 -28.07 -35.42 20.23
N SER A 11 -26.82 -35.20 20.67
CA SER A 11 -26.47 -35.02 22.08
C SER A 11 -26.44 -33.52 22.42
N THR A 12 -27.44 -33.09 23.18
CA THR A 12 -27.56 -31.74 23.75
C THR A 12 -26.71 -31.62 25.02
N ARG A 13 -25.72 -30.72 25.03
CA ARG A 13 -25.10 -30.22 26.26
C ARG A 13 -25.53 -28.77 26.53
N ARG A 14 -25.87 -28.55 27.80
CA ARG A 14 -26.41 -27.34 28.41
C ARG A 14 -25.40 -26.18 28.46
N PRO A 15 -25.89 -24.94 28.59
CA PRO A 15 -25.08 -23.74 28.79
C PRO A 15 -24.54 -23.65 30.23
N ASN A 16 -23.31 -23.15 30.37
CA ASN A 16 -22.71 -22.83 31.65
C ASN A 16 -23.03 -21.36 32.01
N THR A 17 -23.50 -21.16 33.23
CA THR A 17 -23.85 -19.88 33.87
C THR A 17 -22.80 -19.50 34.90
N GLY A 18 -22.51 -18.20 35.03
CA GLY A 18 -21.64 -17.62 36.08
C GLY A 18 -20.23 -17.33 35.55
N ASP A 19 -19.59 -16.18 35.80
CA ASP A 19 -19.78 -15.23 36.88
C ASP A 19 -19.37 -13.81 36.46
N THR A 20 -20.14 -12.84 36.92
CA THR A 20 -19.83 -11.41 36.96
C THR A 20 -18.72 -11.15 37.98
N HIS A 21 -17.62 -10.50 37.57
CA HIS A 21 -16.64 -9.95 38.49
C HIS A 21 -16.42 -8.46 38.20
N THR A 22 -16.99 -7.63 39.06
CA THR A 22 -16.72 -6.19 39.20
C THR A 22 -15.57 -6.02 40.18
N PRO A 23 -14.56 -5.19 39.91
CA PRO A 23 -13.72 -4.60 40.95
C PRO A 23 -14.12 -3.14 41.27
N PRO A 24 -13.86 -2.67 42.51
CA PRO A 24 -14.39 -1.42 43.05
C PRO A 24 -13.55 -0.17 42.76
N ASP A 25 -14.22 0.97 42.95
CA ASP A 25 -13.71 2.34 43.07
C ASP A 25 -12.46 2.48 43.94
N SER A 26 -11.56 3.39 43.55
CA SER A 26 -10.67 4.09 44.48
C SER A 26 -10.27 5.44 43.90
N ALA A 27 -10.98 6.48 44.37
CA ALA A 27 -10.61 7.87 44.24
C ALA A 27 -9.61 8.25 45.34
N HIS A 28 -8.44 8.78 44.96
CA HIS A 28 -7.51 9.56 45.78
C HIS A 28 -6.70 10.42 44.80
N SER A 29 -6.33 11.68 45.00
CA SER A 29 -6.50 12.66 46.08
C SER A 29 -5.93 13.95 45.49
N VAL A 30 -6.69 15.05 45.55
CA VAL A 30 -6.18 16.39 45.25
C VAL A 30 -5.46 16.92 46.48
N SER A 31 -4.29 17.55 46.32
CA SER A 31 -3.89 18.67 47.18
C SER A 31 -2.88 19.61 46.50
N PRO A 32 -2.92 20.92 46.82
CA PRO A 32 -2.20 21.99 46.11
C PRO A 32 -1.05 22.59 46.93
N VAL A 33 -0.04 23.18 46.28
CA VAL A 33 0.83 24.30 46.74
C VAL A 33 1.49 24.82 45.45
N GLY A 34 1.64 26.10 45.09
CA GLY A 34 1.59 27.36 45.79
C GLY A 34 2.73 28.22 45.19
N GLY A 35 2.35 29.35 44.57
CA GLY A 35 3.10 30.59 44.31
C GLY A 35 4.60 30.59 43.98
N ILE A 36 4.97 31.41 42.98
CA ILE A 36 5.68 32.70 43.17
C ILE A 36 6.08 33.18 41.76
N GLY A 37 5.55 34.34 41.37
CA GLY A 37 5.88 34.98 40.10
C GLY A 37 7.30 35.53 40.08
N HIS A 38 7.84 35.75 38.88
CA HIS A 38 8.82 36.81 38.64
C HIS A 38 8.63 37.36 37.23
N LYS A 39 8.23 38.63 37.19
CA LYS A 39 8.20 39.48 36.00
C LYS A 39 9.60 39.51 35.39
N ARG A 40 9.76 39.14 34.11
CA ARG A 40 10.97 39.50 33.36
C ARG A 40 10.64 40.44 32.21
N ARG A 41 11.28 41.59 32.35
CA ARG A 41 11.23 42.83 31.59
C ARG A 41 11.35 42.61 30.08
N VAL A 42 10.44 43.29 29.39
CA VAL A 42 10.51 43.69 27.98
C VAL A 42 11.88 44.29 27.69
N ARG A 43 12.59 43.76 26.69
CA ARG A 43 13.75 44.40 26.08
C ARG A 43 13.37 44.82 24.67
N THR A 44 13.00 46.09 24.58
CA THR A 44 12.95 46.91 23.37
C THR A 44 14.31 46.83 22.68
N PHE A 45 14.36 46.35 21.43
CA PHE A 45 15.50 46.54 20.55
C PHE A 45 15.08 47.41 19.37
N LEU A 46 15.95 48.37 19.13
CA LEU A 46 15.77 49.60 18.38
C LEU A 46 15.57 49.35 16.88
N ALA A 47 14.73 50.21 16.31
CA ALA A 47 14.55 50.40 14.89
C ALA A 47 15.88 50.83 14.23
N GLY A 48 16.32 50.07 13.23
CA GLY A 48 17.34 50.48 12.28
C GLY A 48 16.66 50.96 11.00
N LEU A 49 16.60 52.27 10.80
CA LEU A 49 16.30 52.89 9.51
C LEU A 49 17.51 52.66 8.59
N ALA A 50 17.33 51.87 7.53
CA ALA A 50 18.22 51.88 6.38
C ALA A 50 17.42 52.38 5.17
N ALA A 51 17.71 53.62 4.79
CA ALA A 51 17.20 54.24 3.58
C ALA A 51 17.82 53.54 2.36
N ALA A 52 16.99 52.95 1.50
CA ALA A 52 17.38 52.53 0.17
C ALA A 52 16.52 53.27 -0.85
N THR A 53 17.18 54.20 -1.55
CA THR A 53 16.66 54.96 -2.69
C THR A 53 16.24 54.02 -3.82
N MET A 54 14.93 53.89 -4.06
CA MET A 54 14.40 53.26 -5.26
C MET A 54 14.60 54.19 -6.45
N VAL A 55 15.59 53.87 -7.29
CA VAL A 55 15.68 54.40 -8.65
C VAL A 55 14.60 53.72 -9.49
N LEU A 56 13.71 54.52 -10.08
CA LEU A 56 12.75 54.09 -11.08
C LEU A 56 13.50 53.55 -12.31
N GLY A 57 13.50 52.23 -12.48
CA GLY A 57 13.85 51.55 -13.71
C GLY A 57 12.62 50.81 -14.23
N GLY A 58 11.92 51.40 -15.20
CA GLY A 58 10.83 50.74 -15.89
C GLY A 58 11.34 49.58 -16.75
N VAL A 59 10.71 48.42 -16.59
CA VAL A 59 10.67 47.38 -17.62
C VAL A 59 9.25 46.86 -17.70
N THR A 60 8.47 47.48 -18.59
CA THR A 60 7.35 46.82 -19.25
C THR A 60 7.91 45.69 -20.09
N ALA A 61 7.74 44.46 -19.64
CA ALA A 61 7.76 43.28 -20.49
C ALA A 61 6.44 42.53 -20.28
N CYS A 62 5.43 42.94 -21.05
CA CYS A 62 4.35 42.02 -21.37
C CYS A 62 4.94 40.95 -22.29
N GLY A 63 4.96 39.71 -21.83
CA GLY A 63 5.21 38.53 -22.62
C GLY A 63 4.37 37.41 -22.05
N ASP A 64 3.22 37.17 -22.67
CA ASP A 64 2.45 35.94 -22.52
C ASP A 64 3.39 34.76 -22.65
N ASN A 65 3.55 33.93 -21.61
CA ASN A 65 4.13 32.58 -21.71
C ASN A 65 3.91 31.77 -20.42
N ASN A 66 2.92 30.87 -20.47
CA ASN A 66 2.93 29.52 -19.86
C ASN A 66 3.53 29.38 -18.45
N THR A 67 2.77 29.76 -17.41
CA THR A 67 3.02 29.33 -16.04
C THR A 67 2.22 28.05 -15.75
N ALA A 68 2.84 26.89 -16.00
CA ALA A 68 2.60 25.64 -15.27
C ALA A 68 3.50 24.52 -15.83
N GLY A 69 4.54 24.15 -15.06
CA GLY A 69 5.03 22.77 -14.99
C GLY A 69 5.60 22.14 -16.26
N LYS A 70 6.53 22.80 -16.94
CA LYS A 70 7.49 22.10 -17.80
C LYS A 70 8.87 22.31 -17.18
N ASP A 71 9.59 21.22 -17.01
CA ASP A 71 10.99 21.16 -16.56
C ASP A 71 11.21 21.12 -15.04
N ALA A 72 10.81 19.99 -14.46
CA ALA A 72 11.51 19.39 -13.33
C ALA A 72 11.72 17.90 -13.57
N VAL A 73 12.42 17.53 -14.65
CA VAL A 73 12.90 16.15 -14.82
C VAL A 73 14.27 16.04 -14.18
N GLN A 74 14.29 15.72 -12.88
CA GLN A 74 15.49 15.21 -12.24
C GLN A 74 15.78 13.83 -12.86
N GLN A 75 16.81 13.78 -13.71
CA GLN A 75 17.37 12.54 -14.24
C GLN A 75 17.94 11.76 -13.05
N GLY A 76 17.30 10.64 -12.68
CA GLY A 76 17.71 9.76 -11.58
C GLY A 76 16.74 9.61 -10.40
N GLY A 77 15.43 9.84 -10.57
CA GLY A 77 14.44 9.71 -9.49
C GLY A 77 13.81 8.31 -9.35
N THR A 78 13.36 7.98 -8.14
CA THR A 78 12.43 6.87 -7.85
C THR A 78 11.06 7.14 -8.51
N PHE A 79 10.32 6.09 -8.86
CA PHE A 79 8.95 6.18 -9.38
C PHE A 79 8.06 7.12 -8.57
N LYS A 80 7.20 7.88 -9.27
CA LYS A 80 6.17 8.75 -8.69
C LYS A 80 4.85 8.46 -9.37
N PHE A 81 3.86 8.10 -8.57
CA PHE A 81 2.53 7.80 -9.07
C PHE A 81 1.81 9.09 -9.49
N VAL A 82 1.18 9.04 -10.66
CA VAL A 82 0.25 10.07 -11.14
C VAL A 82 -0.94 9.36 -11.79
N SER A 83 -2.14 9.90 -11.58
CA SER A 83 -3.38 9.43 -12.21
C SER A 83 -3.90 10.51 -13.16
N PRO A 84 -3.54 10.45 -14.46
CA PRO A 84 -3.97 11.43 -15.43
C PRO A 84 -5.49 11.39 -15.60
N GLY A 85 -6.16 12.54 -15.43
CA GLY A 85 -7.60 12.65 -15.65
C GLY A 85 -8.47 11.72 -14.81
N GLY A 86 -7.97 11.21 -13.67
CA GLY A 86 -8.69 10.26 -12.83
C GLY A 86 -8.79 8.83 -13.40
N GLN A 87 -7.94 8.47 -14.36
CA GLN A 87 -7.85 7.11 -14.89
C GLN A 87 -7.54 6.10 -13.78
N THR A 88 -8.24 4.95 -13.81
CA THR A 88 -8.05 3.82 -12.90
C THR A 88 -7.17 2.72 -13.47
N SER A 89 -6.77 2.82 -14.74
CA SER A 89 -5.89 1.86 -15.41
C SER A 89 -4.86 2.65 -16.22
N ILE A 90 -3.60 2.60 -15.81
CA ILE A 90 -2.52 3.46 -16.32
C ILE A 90 -1.38 2.58 -16.81
N SER A 91 -1.01 2.72 -18.08
CA SER A 91 0.16 2.05 -18.67
C SER A 91 1.36 3.00 -18.74
N TYR A 92 2.56 2.46 -18.54
CA TYR A 92 3.82 3.20 -18.65
C TYR A 92 4.68 2.58 -19.75
N PRO A 93 5.04 3.33 -20.81
CA PRO A 93 5.94 2.83 -21.84
C PRO A 93 7.34 2.62 -21.26
N GLU A 94 8.07 1.63 -21.76
CA GLU A 94 9.34 1.15 -21.17
C GLU A 94 10.36 2.27 -20.90
N ASN A 95 10.46 3.23 -21.82
CA ASN A 95 11.39 4.36 -21.73
C ASN A 95 11.02 5.41 -20.65
N GLU A 96 9.82 5.35 -20.08
CA GLU A 96 9.35 6.25 -19.02
C GLU A 96 9.34 5.59 -17.64
N ARG A 97 9.48 4.26 -17.57
CA ARG A 97 9.42 3.53 -16.31
C ARG A 97 10.64 3.82 -15.44
N LYS A 98 10.41 3.93 -14.14
CA LYS A 98 11.43 4.11 -13.10
C LYS A 98 11.24 3.06 -12.02
N PRO A 99 12.30 2.58 -11.35
CA PRO A 99 12.15 1.60 -10.28
C PRO A 99 11.33 2.18 -9.11
N VAL A 100 10.56 1.33 -8.46
CA VAL A 100 9.91 1.66 -7.19
C VAL A 100 10.95 1.81 -6.05
N GLY A 101 10.51 2.32 -4.91
CA GLY A 101 11.34 2.34 -3.70
C GLY A 101 11.51 0.96 -3.07
N ASP A 102 12.24 0.89 -1.97
CA ASP A 102 12.46 -0.34 -1.20
C ASP A 102 11.12 -0.86 -0.63
N ILE A 103 10.69 -2.01 -1.15
CA ILE A 103 9.52 -2.74 -0.68
C ILE A 103 10.01 -3.94 0.12
N LYS A 104 9.77 -3.92 1.42
CA LYS A 104 10.05 -5.03 2.33
C LYS A 104 9.13 -5.00 3.54
N GLY A 105 8.92 -6.15 4.14
CA GLY A 105 8.18 -6.25 5.39
C GLY A 105 8.08 -7.68 5.91
N GLN A 106 7.45 -7.82 7.07
CA GLN A 106 7.22 -9.14 7.64
C GLN A 106 6.21 -9.91 6.76
N ALA A 107 6.46 -11.19 6.55
CA ALA A 107 5.50 -12.07 5.91
C ALA A 107 4.19 -12.11 6.70
N LEU A 108 3.08 -12.25 5.98
CA LEU A 108 1.78 -12.57 6.56
C LEU A 108 1.80 -13.98 7.15
N ALA A 109 2.37 -14.95 6.42
CA ALA A 109 2.57 -16.30 6.88
C ALA A 109 3.96 -16.46 7.54
N GLY A 110 3.97 -16.72 8.85
CA GLY A 110 5.19 -16.94 9.64
C GLY A 110 5.98 -15.67 9.96
N ASP A 111 7.26 -15.86 10.33
CA ASP A 111 8.10 -14.81 10.92
C ASP A 111 9.21 -14.27 10.00
N LYS A 112 9.24 -14.69 8.74
CA LYS A 112 10.26 -14.26 7.79
C LYS A 112 10.01 -12.84 7.29
N GLN A 113 11.05 -12.15 6.87
CA GLN A 113 10.94 -10.95 6.04
C GLN A 113 10.79 -11.36 4.58
N ILE A 114 10.04 -10.57 3.82
CA ILE A 114 9.96 -10.61 2.36
C ILE A 114 10.45 -9.26 1.86
N SER A 115 11.31 -9.27 0.85
CA SER A 115 11.74 -8.09 0.11
C SER A 115 11.44 -8.27 -1.37
N LEU A 116 11.18 -7.16 -2.06
CA LEU A 116 11.11 -7.15 -3.52
C LEU A 116 12.44 -7.61 -4.15
N ASP A 117 13.57 -7.38 -3.48
CA ASP A 117 14.88 -7.87 -3.90
C ASP A 117 15.02 -9.40 -3.91
N ASP A 118 14.10 -10.13 -3.26
CA ASP A 118 14.05 -11.59 -3.36
C ASP A 118 13.61 -12.07 -4.76
N TYR A 119 13.11 -11.16 -5.60
CA TYR A 119 12.54 -11.42 -6.93
C TYR A 119 13.29 -10.69 -8.06
N GLN A 120 14.58 -10.44 -7.90
CA GLN A 120 15.39 -9.79 -8.94
C GLN A 120 15.33 -10.54 -10.27
N GLY A 121 15.17 -9.80 -11.36
CA GLY A 121 15.02 -10.34 -12.72
C GLY A 121 13.68 -11.02 -13.02
N GLN A 122 12.75 -11.05 -12.06
CA GLN A 122 11.41 -11.59 -12.22
C GLN A 122 10.38 -10.48 -12.35
N ILE A 123 9.29 -10.78 -13.08
CA ILE A 123 8.08 -9.95 -13.07
C ILE A 123 7.43 -10.07 -11.69
N VAL A 124 7.02 -8.95 -11.12
CA VAL A 124 6.30 -8.95 -9.84
C VAL A 124 4.98 -8.22 -10.01
N VAL A 125 3.88 -8.94 -9.82
CA VAL A 125 2.56 -8.33 -9.70
C VAL A 125 2.31 -8.03 -8.24
N LEU A 126 2.45 -6.77 -7.85
CA LEU A 126 2.09 -6.31 -6.52
C LEU A 126 0.59 -6.10 -6.44
N ASN A 127 -0.05 -6.57 -5.37
CA ASN A 127 -1.48 -6.33 -5.12
C ASN A 127 -1.70 -5.95 -3.65
N SER A 128 -2.26 -4.77 -3.40
CA SER A 128 -2.67 -4.38 -2.04
C SER A 128 -4.08 -4.86 -1.76
N TRP A 129 -4.25 -5.66 -0.70
CA TRP A 129 -5.51 -6.32 -0.40
C TRP A 129 -5.78 -6.37 1.11
N GLY A 130 -6.98 -6.76 1.49
CA GLY A 130 -7.31 -7.13 2.86
C GLY A 130 -8.55 -8.01 2.88
N GLN A 131 -8.68 -8.91 3.86
CA GLN A 131 -9.78 -9.88 3.90
C GLN A 131 -11.16 -9.21 4.03
N TRP A 132 -11.19 -7.98 4.55
CA TRP A 132 -12.38 -7.17 4.77
C TRP A 132 -12.90 -6.48 3.50
N CYS A 133 -12.09 -6.46 2.43
CA CYS A 133 -12.37 -5.74 1.19
C CYS A 133 -13.15 -6.64 0.23
N GLY A 134 -14.40 -6.26 -0.08
CA GLY A 134 -15.28 -7.00 -0.99
C GLY A 134 -14.65 -7.29 -2.35
N PRO A 135 -14.18 -6.27 -3.10
CA PRO A 135 -13.52 -6.48 -4.40
C PRO A 135 -12.23 -7.30 -4.32
N CYS A 136 -11.47 -7.18 -3.24
CA CYS A 136 -10.25 -7.98 -3.04
C CYS A 136 -10.56 -9.47 -2.90
N ARG A 137 -11.73 -9.82 -2.33
CA ARG A 137 -12.18 -11.20 -2.24
C ARG A 137 -12.59 -11.74 -3.62
N SER A 138 -13.23 -10.93 -4.47
CA SER A 138 -13.64 -11.37 -5.80
C SER A 138 -12.49 -11.56 -6.78
N GLU A 139 -11.40 -10.76 -6.69
CA GLU A 139 -10.21 -10.94 -7.54
C GLU A 139 -9.22 -12.01 -7.04
N SER A 140 -9.48 -12.66 -5.91
CA SER A 140 -8.49 -13.54 -5.28
C SER A 140 -8.13 -14.76 -6.14
N ASP A 141 -9.14 -15.39 -6.76
CA ASP A 141 -8.95 -16.51 -7.70
C ASP A 141 -8.22 -16.06 -8.97
N ASP A 142 -8.54 -14.87 -9.50
CA ASP A 142 -7.89 -14.28 -10.67
C ASP A 142 -6.39 -14.02 -10.43
N LEU A 143 -6.05 -13.47 -9.27
CA LEU A 143 -4.66 -13.25 -8.87
C LEU A 143 -3.91 -14.58 -8.68
N GLN A 144 -4.57 -15.58 -8.09
CA GLN A 144 -4.00 -16.92 -7.93
C GLN A 144 -3.71 -17.56 -9.30
N GLY A 145 -4.60 -17.45 -10.27
CA GLY A 145 -4.38 -17.91 -11.65
C GLY A 145 -3.17 -17.25 -12.33
N VAL A 146 -3.01 -15.93 -12.20
CA VAL A 146 -1.81 -15.23 -12.70
C VAL A 146 -0.53 -15.68 -11.99
N HIS A 147 -0.58 -15.89 -10.67
CA HIS A 147 0.56 -16.39 -9.90
C HIS A 147 1.02 -17.77 -10.39
N GLU A 148 0.08 -18.70 -10.59
CA GLU A 148 0.36 -20.04 -11.09
C GLU A 148 0.98 -20.01 -12.49
N LYS A 149 0.44 -19.18 -13.39
CA LYS A 149 1.01 -19.00 -14.74
C LYS A 149 2.43 -18.46 -14.70
N LEU A 150 2.68 -17.42 -13.91
CA LEU A 150 4.00 -16.81 -13.77
C LEU A 150 5.04 -17.78 -13.19
N THR A 151 4.67 -18.51 -12.14
CA THR A 151 5.57 -19.46 -11.46
C THR A 151 5.82 -20.72 -12.30
N ALA A 152 4.80 -21.26 -12.97
CA ALA A 152 4.94 -22.40 -13.88
C ALA A 152 5.90 -22.10 -15.03
N GLN A 153 5.90 -20.86 -15.53
CA GLN A 153 6.81 -20.39 -16.57
C GLN A 153 8.17 -19.91 -16.03
N LYS A 154 8.35 -19.85 -14.71
CA LYS A 154 9.54 -19.28 -14.04
C LYS A 154 9.82 -17.82 -14.45
N GLN A 155 8.77 -17.06 -14.74
CA GLN A 155 8.86 -15.67 -15.19
C GLN A 155 8.60 -14.66 -14.06
N GLY A 156 7.96 -15.10 -12.98
CA GLY A 156 7.81 -14.26 -11.80
C GLY A 156 6.76 -14.72 -10.80
N THR A 157 6.18 -13.76 -10.08
CA THR A 157 5.21 -14.02 -9.02
C THR A 157 4.17 -12.91 -8.88
N VAL A 158 3.06 -13.23 -8.21
CA VAL A 158 2.26 -12.24 -7.49
C VAL A 158 2.87 -12.06 -6.10
N LEU A 159 2.88 -10.85 -5.58
CA LEU A 159 3.28 -10.53 -4.21
C LEU A 159 2.21 -9.63 -3.59
N GLY A 160 1.47 -10.18 -2.64
CA GLY A 160 0.44 -9.43 -1.93
C GLY A 160 1.04 -8.45 -0.91
N ILE A 161 0.30 -7.38 -0.64
CA ILE A 161 0.54 -6.45 0.45
C ILE A 161 -0.76 -6.39 1.24
N ASN A 162 -0.82 -7.14 2.34
CA ASN A 162 -1.99 -7.18 3.21
C ASN A 162 -2.05 -5.91 4.06
N VAL A 163 -3.08 -5.11 3.86
CA VAL A 163 -3.24 -3.77 4.43
C VAL A 163 -4.52 -3.64 5.24
N LYS A 164 -4.50 -2.75 6.22
CA LYS A 164 -5.65 -2.41 7.09
C LYS A 164 -6.28 -3.59 7.85
N ASP A 165 -5.65 -4.75 7.86
CA ASP A 165 -5.98 -5.87 8.75
C ASP A 165 -5.22 -5.72 10.08
N PRO A 166 -5.88 -5.35 11.19
CA PRO A 166 -5.19 -5.02 12.45
C PRO A 166 -4.66 -6.26 13.18
N SER A 167 -5.15 -7.45 12.84
CA SER A 167 -4.61 -8.73 13.31
C SER A 167 -4.25 -9.61 12.11
N LYS A 168 -3.14 -10.35 12.22
CA LYS A 168 -2.69 -11.29 11.18
C LYS A 168 -3.64 -12.46 10.99
N ASP A 169 -4.28 -12.93 12.06
CA ASP A 169 -4.97 -14.22 12.06
C ASP A 169 -6.11 -14.26 11.04
N LYS A 170 -6.90 -13.19 10.92
CA LYS A 170 -8.00 -13.13 9.95
C LYS A 170 -7.54 -13.15 8.49
N ALA A 171 -6.46 -12.45 8.21
CA ALA A 171 -5.87 -12.44 6.88
C ALA A 171 -5.21 -13.80 6.55
N ALA A 172 -4.56 -14.43 7.54
CA ALA A 172 -3.98 -15.76 7.40
C ALA A 172 -5.05 -16.84 7.20
N ASP A 173 -6.16 -16.77 7.93
CA ASP A 173 -7.32 -17.65 7.74
C ASP A 173 -7.90 -17.48 6.33
N PHE A 174 -8.09 -16.25 5.86
CA PHE A 174 -8.55 -15.99 4.49
C PHE A 174 -7.62 -16.63 3.44
N VAL A 175 -6.30 -16.46 3.57
CA VAL A 175 -5.32 -17.06 2.64
C VAL A 175 -5.46 -18.58 2.62
N ARG A 176 -5.52 -19.23 3.79
CA ARG A 176 -5.67 -20.68 3.89
C ARG A 176 -7.00 -21.16 3.31
N ASP A 177 -8.10 -20.50 3.65
CA ASP A 177 -9.46 -20.96 3.33
C ASP A 177 -9.79 -20.77 1.84
N ASN A 178 -9.09 -19.86 1.14
CA ASN A 178 -9.26 -19.61 -0.30
C ASN A 178 -8.11 -20.20 -1.14
N GLY A 179 -7.20 -20.98 -0.53
CA GLY A 179 -6.13 -21.65 -1.28
C GLY A 179 -5.12 -20.69 -1.92
N ILE A 180 -4.97 -19.47 -1.37
CA ILE A 180 -4.03 -18.49 -1.89
C ILE A 180 -2.60 -18.94 -1.56
N THR A 181 -1.75 -19.03 -2.59
CA THR A 181 -0.39 -19.56 -2.45
C THR A 181 0.70 -18.52 -2.66
N TYR A 182 0.38 -17.38 -3.28
CA TYR A 182 1.36 -16.31 -3.44
C TYR A 182 1.72 -15.68 -2.08
N PRO A 183 3.00 -15.29 -1.89
CA PRO A 183 3.44 -14.66 -0.65
C PRO A 183 2.76 -13.29 -0.47
N SER A 184 2.61 -12.88 0.78
CA SER A 184 2.11 -11.54 1.12
C SER A 184 2.95 -10.89 2.23
N ILE A 185 3.25 -9.61 2.08
CA ILE A 185 3.77 -8.75 3.15
C ILE A 185 2.61 -8.32 4.05
N TYR A 186 2.80 -8.34 5.37
CA TYR A 186 1.88 -7.78 6.35
C TYR A 186 2.21 -6.31 6.64
N ASP A 187 1.41 -5.39 6.10
CA ASP A 187 1.57 -3.95 6.24
C ASP A 187 0.24 -3.25 6.59
N PRO A 188 -0.30 -3.46 7.82
CA PRO A 188 -1.56 -2.84 8.24
C PRO A 188 -1.69 -1.33 8.01
N PRO A 189 -0.65 -0.50 8.26
CA PRO A 189 -0.73 0.94 8.00
C PRO A 189 -0.56 1.32 6.52
N PHE A 190 -0.30 0.36 5.64
CA PHE A 190 0.02 0.56 4.22
C PHE A 190 1.20 1.52 3.98
N LYS A 191 2.28 1.39 4.76
CA LYS A 191 3.50 2.21 4.63
C LYS A 191 4.16 2.04 3.25
N SER A 192 4.07 0.86 2.67
CA SER A 192 4.62 0.54 1.35
C SER A 192 4.06 1.43 0.23
N ALA A 193 2.87 2.02 0.37
CA ALA A 193 2.29 2.96 -0.59
C ALA A 193 3.24 4.13 -0.92
N LEU A 194 4.04 4.60 0.05
CA LEU A 194 5.04 5.64 -0.16
C LEU A 194 6.18 5.20 -1.08
N ALA A 195 6.67 3.96 -0.90
CA ALA A 195 7.71 3.37 -1.74
C ALA A 195 7.18 3.04 -3.15
N LEU A 196 5.88 2.80 -3.29
CA LEU A 196 5.19 2.65 -4.58
C LEU A 196 4.91 4.00 -5.29
N GLY A 197 5.70 5.03 -4.99
CA GLY A 197 5.57 6.34 -5.61
C GLY A 197 4.43 7.20 -5.07
N GLY A 198 3.83 6.82 -3.92
CA GLY A 198 2.75 7.57 -3.29
C GLY A 198 1.36 7.22 -3.85
N VAL A 199 1.13 5.96 -4.24
CA VAL A 199 -0.22 5.50 -4.61
C VAL A 199 -1.21 5.80 -3.47
N PRO A 200 -2.47 6.14 -3.77
CA PRO A 200 -3.42 6.51 -2.73
C PRO A 200 -3.74 5.33 -1.82
N ALA A 201 -3.32 5.39 -0.55
CA ALA A 201 -3.57 4.32 0.43
C ALA A 201 -5.07 4.10 0.76
N SER A 202 -5.95 4.98 0.26
CA SER A 202 -7.41 4.83 0.33
C SER A 202 -7.98 3.91 -0.76
N VAL A 203 -7.24 3.63 -1.83
CA VAL A 203 -7.70 2.84 -2.98
C VAL A 203 -7.23 1.39 -2.84
N ILE A 204 -8.16 0.51 -2.47
CA ILE A 204 -7.92 -0.91 -2.25
C ILE A 204 -9.07 -1.67 -2.93
N PRO A 205 -8.79 -2.61 -3.85
CA PRO A 205 -7.46 -3.06 -4.26
C PRO A 205 -6.71 -2.05 -5.14
N THR A 206 -5.39 -2.21 -5.17
CA THR A 206 -4.48 -1.57 -6.13
C THR A 206 -3.50 -2.64 -6.61
N THR A 207 -3.44 -2.85 -7.91
CA THR A 207 -2.53 -3.82 -8.55
C THR A 207 -1.49 -3.10 -9.38
N ILE A 208 -0.21 -3.36 -9.14
CA ILE A 208 0.92 -2.76 -9.87
C ILE A 208 1.71 -3.88 -10.52
N VAL A 209 1.78 -3.88 -11.85
CA VAL A 209 2.59 -4.83 -12.60
C VAL A 209 3.99 -4.25 -12.78
N LEU A 210 4.98 -4.87 -12.16
CA LEU A 210 6.38 -4.51 -12.28
C LEU A 210 7.07 -5.37 -13.35
N ASP A 211 7.88 -4.74 -14.20
CA ASP A 211 8.77 -5.45 -15.11
C ASP A 211 9.95 -6.13 -14.36
N LYS A 212 10.83 -6.81 -15.11
CA LYS A 212 11.98 -7.55 -14.56
C LYS A 212 13.03 -6.65 -13.88
N GLN A 213 12.94 -5.34 -14.07
CA GLN A 213 13.77 -4.33 -13.42
C GLN A 213 13.01 -3.63 -12.26
N HIS A 214 11.86 -4.19 -11.87
CA HIS A 214 10.99 -3.68 -10.82
C HIS A 214 10.48 -2.25 -11.05
N ARG A 215 10.23 -1.91 -12.31
CA ARG A 215 9.65 -0.64 -12.71
C ARG A 215 8.17 -0.84 -13.06
N PRO A 216 7.24 0.03 -12.63
CA PRO A 216 5.83 -0.12 -12.96
C PRO A 216 5.60 -0.03 -14.47
N ALA A 217 5.10 -1.11 -15.06
CA ALA A 217 4.63 -1.18 -16.43
C ALA A 217 3.14 -0.82 -16.54
N HIS A 218 2.37 -1.16 -15.50
CA HIS A 218 0.95 -0.84 -15.43
C HIS A 218 0.46 -0.74 -13.99
N ILE A 219 -0.53 0.12 -13.75
CA ILE A 219 -1.21 0.26 -12.46
C ILE A 219 -2.72 0.20 -12.66
N PHE A 220 -3.37 -0.65 -11.87
CA PHE A 220 -4.82 -0.74 -11.73
C PHE A 220 -5.22 -0.22 -10.34
N LEU A 221 -6.12 0.76 -10.31
CA LEU A 221 -6.75 1.35 -9.13
C LEU A 221 -8.19 0.82 -8.96
N GLN A 222 -8.38 -0.44 -9.31
CA GLN A 222 -9.66 -1.13 -9.37
C GLN A 222 -9.43 -2.64 -9.26
N GLU A 223 -10.52 -3.38 -9.06
CA GLU A 223 -10.55 -4.84 -9.20
C GLU A 223 -10.05 -5.27 -10.58
N VAL A 224 -9.31 -6.39 -10.62
CA VAL A 224 -8.79 -6.96 -11.86
C VAL A 224 -9.28 -8.38 -12.08
N THR A 225 -9.42 -8.78 -13.34
CA THR A 225 -9.58 -10.19 -13.73
C THR A 225 -8.26 -10.77 -14.23
N GLU A 226 -8.17 -12.11 -14.27
CA GLU A 226 -6.98 -12.83 -14.72
C GLU A 226 -6.63 -12.43 -16.16
N ASP A 227 -7.63 -12.35 -17.04
CA ASP A 227 -7.46 -11.95 -18.44
C ASP A 227 -6.95 -10.51 -18.60
N GLN A 228 -7.47 -9.57 -17.80
CA GLN A 228 -7.02 -8.18 -17.84
C GLN A 228 -5.56 -8.06 -17.38
N LEU A 229 -5.22 -8.76 -16.31
CA LEU A 229 -3.89 -8.74 -15.74
C LEU A 229 -2.89 -9.47 -16.66
N TRP A 230 -3.27 -10.62 -17.22
CA TRP A 230 -2.42 -11.41 -18.11
C TRP A 230 -2.10 -10.68 -19.42
N LYS A 231 -3.03 -9.89 -19.97
CA LYS A 231 -2.77 -9.03 -21.16
C LYS A 231 -1.62 -8.04 -20.95
N VAL A 232 -1.40 -7.62 -19.71
CA VAL A 232 -0.29 -6.73 -19.34
C VAL A 232 0.98 -7.53 -19.01
N VAL A 233 0.84 -8.64 -18.28
CA VAL A 233 1.97 -9.45 -17.83
C VAL A 233 2.65 -10.18 -18.98
N GLU A 234 1.89 -10.77 -19.91
CA GLU A 234 2.45 -11.61 -20.98
C GLU A 234 3.50 -10.88 -21.84
N PRO A 235 3.28 -9.64 -22.32
CA PRO A 235 4.31 -8.90 -23.06
C PRO A 235 5.62 -8.73 -22.29
N LEU A 236 5.58 -8.50 -20.98
CA LEU A 236 6.77 -8.30 -20.14
C LEU A 236 7.64 -9.56 -20.05
N THR A 237 7.05 -10.74 -20.27
CA THR A 237 7.81 -12.01 -20.31
C THR A 237 8.84 -12.02 -21.44
N LYS A 238 8.56 -11.28 -22.52
CA LYS A 238 9.35 -11.16 -23.75
C LYS A 238 10.33 -9.98 -23.72
N GLU A 239 10.18 -9.04 -22.78
CA GLU A 239 11.13 -7.95 -22.57
C GLU A 239 12.47 -8.50 -22.04
N GLN A 240 13.58 -7.88 -22.47
CA GLN A 240 14.92 -8.26 -22.03
C GLN A 240 15.08 -7.92 -20.54
N GLY A 241 15.65 -8.87 -19.78
CA GLY A 241 16.02 -8.63 -18.38
C GLY A 241 17.16 -7.61 -18.27
N PRO A 242 17.46 -7.12 -17.06
CA PRO A 242 18.65 -6.29 -16.87
C PRO A 242 19.90 -7.03 -17.38
N GLN A 243 20.72 -6.34 -18.18
CA GLN A 243 22.03 -6.82 -18.62
C GLN A 243 23.03 -6.84 -17.48
#